data_AF-A0A1Z5KV10-F1
#
_entry.id   AF-A0A1Z5KV10-F1
#
_cell.length_a   1.000
_cell.length_b   1.000
_cell.length_c   1.000
_cell.angle_alpha   90.00
_cell.angle_beta   90.00
_cell.angle_gamma   90.00
#
_symmetry.space_group_name_H-M   'P 1'
#
loop_
_entity.id
_entity.type
_entity.pdbx_description
1 polymer ?
#
loop_
_entity_poly.entity_id
_entity_poly.type
_entity_poly.pdbx_seq_one_letter_code
_entity_poly.pdbx_strand_id
1 'polypeptide(L)'
;MEYSEGFPGKPFQDPSCWERKHTTLKRKGRFCFSVASYRHCKRSCRMTSSYSILLPYVCLEEEDPRQAQLAEAIEDGSDIKLPQYMAPSFKVEIRMPNACYRH
;
A
#
# COMPACT_ATOMS: atom_id res chain seq x y z
N MET A 1 -28.95 11.32 -19.01
CA MET A 1 -28.07 11.14 -17.82
C MET A 1 -27.81 9.66 -17.73
N GLU A 2 -26.67 9.19 -18.24
CA GLU A 2 -26.37 7.76 -18.26
C GLU A 2 -25.09 7.48 -17.49
N TYR A 3 -25.20 6.48 -16.61
CA TYR A 3 -24.23 6.02 -15.65
C TYR A 3 -23.03 5.40 -16.37
N SER A 4 -21.82 5.80 -15.98
CA SER A 4 -20.59 5.13 -16.39
C SER A 4 -20.18 4.11 -15.32
N GLU A 5 -20.57 2.85 -15.48
CA GLU A 5 -19.89 1.72 -14.83
C GLU A 5 -18.82 1.18 -15.80
N GLY A 6 -17.56 1.18 -15.35
CA GLY A 6 -16.43 0.71 -16.14
C GLY A 6 -15.08 0.86 -15.44
N PHE A 7 -14.82 0.04 -14.42
CA PHE A 7 -13.48 -0.53 -14.22
C PHE A 7 -13.45 -1.82 -15.04
N PRO A 8 -12.44 -2.09 -15.90
CA PRO A 8 -11.03 -2.18 -15.52
C PRO A 8 -10.03 -1.63 -16.56
N GLY A 9 -8.79 -1.32 -16.15
CA GLY A 9 -7.63 -1.42 -17.06
C GLY A 9 -7.16 -0.18 -17.82
N LYS A 10 -7.54 1.05 -17.46
CA LYS A 10 -6.76 2.23 -17.89
C LYS A 10 -5.62 2.50 -16.90
N PRO A 11 -4.37 2.71 -17.35
CA PRO A 11 -3.35 3.26 -16.46
C PRO A 11 -3.85 4.63 -16.02
N PHE A 12 -4.16 4.77 -14.73
CA PHE A 12 -4.59 6.04 -14.15
C PHE A 12 -3.39 7.00 -14.20
N GLN A 13 -3.37 7.83 -15.24
CA GLN A 13 -2.34 8.85 -15.50
C GLN A 13 -2.67 10.17 -14.82
N ASP A 14 -3.17 10.17 -13.57
CA ASP A 14 -3.12 11.42 -12.81
C ASP A 14 -1.68 11.58 -12.31
N PRO A 15 -0.88 12.51 -12.86
CA PRO A 15 0.52 12.65 -12.50
C PRO A 15 0.71 13.11 -11.04
N SER A 16 -0.38 13.45 -10.34
CA SER A 16 -0.43 13.83 -8.94
C SER A 16 -0.51 12.62 -8.00
N CYS A 17 -0.86 11.44 -8.50
CA CYS A 17 -0.86 10.19 -7.77
C CYS A 17 0.42 9.40 -8.05
N TRP A 18 0.94 8.70 -7.05
CA TRP A 18 2.03 7.74 -7.23
C TRP A 18 1.75 6.48 -6.44
N GLU A 19 2.22 5.35 -6.93
CA GLU A 19 2.04 4.06 -6.26
C GLU A 19 3.30 3.70 -5.49
N ARG A 20 3.11 3.36 -4.21
CA ARG A 20 4.12 2.81 -3.33
C ARG A 20 3.85 1.32 -3.19
N LYS A 21 4.82 0.47 -3.52
CA LYS A 21 4.62 -0.99 -3.52
C LYS A 21 4.30 -1.55 -2.13
N HIS A 22 4.93 -0.99 -1.10
CA HIS A 22 4.76 -1.42 0.27
C HIS A 22 4.52 -0.21 1.17
N THR A 23 3.59 -0.36 2.11
CA THR A 23 3.41 0.55 3.22
C THR A 23 3.66 -0.19 4.52
N THR A 24 4.26 0.51 5.48
CA THR A 24 4.64 -0.03 6.78
C THR A 24 3.71 0.51 7.85
N LEU A 25 3.35 -0.34 8.81
CA LEU A 25 2.63 0.08 10.00
C LEU A 25 3.20 -0.66 11.22
N LYS A 26 3.17 -0.01 12.38
CA LYS A 26 3.56 -0.62 13.65
C LYS A 26 2.32 -1.09 14.40
N ARG A 27 2.21 -2.38 14.69
CA ARG A 27 1.07 -2.97 15.42
C ARG A 27 1.58 -3.87 16.54
N LYS A 28 1.14 -3.61 17.77
CA LYS A 28 1.57 -4.37 18.98
C LYS A 28 3.11 -4.44 19.11
N GLY A 29 3.81 -3.37 18.75
CA GLY A 29 5.28 -3.33 18.78
C GLY A 29 5.98 -3.95 17.57
N ARG A 30 5.27 -4.65 16.67
CA ARG A 30 5.84 -5.32 15.49
C ARG A 30 5.68 -4.46 14.23
N PHE A 31 6.65 -4.55 13.32
CA PHE A 31 6.57 -3.94 11.99
C PHE A 31 5.77 -4.84 11.05
N CYS A 32 4.75 -4.27 10.41
CA CYS A 32 3.88 -4.97 9.49
C CYS A 32 3.86 -4.25 8.14
N PHE A 33 3.97 -5.02 7.07
CA PHE A 33 4.17 -4.53 5.70
C PHE A 33 2.98 -4.92 4.84
N SER A 34 2.54 -4.01 3.98
CA SER A 34 1.52 -4.35 3.00
C SER A 34 2.09 -5.25 1.91
N VAL A 35 1.33 -6.28 1.55
CA VAL A 35 1.66 -7.16 0.41
C VAL A 35 1.15 -6.60 -0.92
N ALA A 36 0.28 -5.59 -0.86
CA ALA A 36 -0.27 -4.93 -2.03
C ALA A 36 0.21 -3.47 -2.10
N SER A 37 0.36 -2.99 -3.34
CA SER A 37 0.67 -1.60 -3.64
C SER A 37 -0.39 -0.67 -3.08
N TYR A 38 0.06 0.44 -2.54
CA TYR A 38 -0.77 1.51 -2.02
C TYR A 38 -0.53 2.81 -2.78
N ARG A 39 -1.61 3.48 -3.17
CA ARG A 39 -1.55 4.75 -3.91
C ARG A 39 -1.51 5.93 -2.95
N HIS A 40 -0.65 6.90 -3.21
CA HIS A 40 -0.57 8.16 -2.48
C HIS A 40 -0.73 9.36 -3.42
N CYS A 41 -1.27 10.46 -2.90
CA CYS A 41 -1.08 11.76 -3.54
C CYS A 41 0.36 12.24 -3.33
N LYS A 42 0.93 12.95 -4.31
CA LYS A 42 2.15 13.74 -4.13
C LYS A 42 1.93 14.77 -3.03
N ARG A 43 3.01 15.15 -2.33
CA ARG A 43 2.96 16.03 -1.15
C ARG A 43 2.35 17.42 -1.45
N SER A 44 2.43 17.87 -2.70
CA SER A 44 1.87 19.14 -3.19
C SER A 44 0.42 19.01 -3.72
N CYS A 45 -0.21 17.84 -3.57
CA CYS A 45 -1.53 17.56 -4.12
C CYS A 45 -2.50 17.21 -2.99
N ARG A 46 -3.76 17.64 -3.13
CA ARG A 46 -4.84 17.28 -2.21
C ARG A 46 -5.69 16.19 -2.81
N MET A 47 -6.10 15.24 -1.96
CA MET A 47 -7.03 14.18 -2.34
C MET A 47 -8.43 14.77 -2.56
N THR A 48 -9.02 14.56 -3.74
CA THR A 48 -10.42 14.94 -4.02
C THR A 48 -11.38 13.80 -3.76
N SER A 49 -10.97 12.58 -4.10
CA SER A 49 -11.80 11.38 -3.95
C SER A 49 -10.96 10.19 -3.51
N SER A 50 -11.61 9.30 -2.77
CA SER A 50 -11.00 8.08 -2.24
C SER A 50 -11.98 6.93 -2.26
N TYR A 51 -11.46 5.70 -2.30
CA TYR A 51 -12.23 4.48 -2.06
C TYR A 51 -11.63 3.70 -0.90
N SER A 52 -12.48 2.95 -0.19
CA SER A 52 -12.03 2.03 0.85
C SER A 52 -11.58 0.71 0.23
N ILE A 53 -10.46 0.19 0.71
CA ILE A 53 -9.97 -1.13 0.34
C ILE A 53 -9.43 -1.83 1.57
N LEU A 54 -9.61 -3.15 1.63
CA LEU A 54 -8.97 -4.01 2.61
C LEU A 54 -7.56 -4.36 2.15
N LEU A 55 -6.57 -3.64 2.68
CA LEU A 55 -5.17 -3.90 2.37
C LEU A 55 -4.63 -5.00 3.29
N PRO A 56 -4.09 -6.10 2.72
CA PRO A 56 -3.45 -7.14 3.50
C PRO A 56 -2.07 -6.71 3.97
N TYR A 57 -1.82 -6.87 5.27
CA TYR A 57 -0.55 -6.65 5.93
C TYR A 57 -0.02 -7.95 6.51
N VAL A 58 1.30 -8.07 6.54
CA VAL A 58 2.04 -9.19 7.14
C VAL A 58 2.97 -8.61 8.20
N CYS A 59 2.88 -9.08 9.45
CA CYS A 59 3.80 -8.65 10.50
C CYS A 59 5.04 -9.52 10.51
N LEU A 60 6.20 -8.89 10.40
CA LEU A 60 7.49 -9.55 10.55
C LEU A 60 7.90 -9.54 12.03
N GLU A 61 8.57 -10.60 12.46
CA GLU A 61 9.22 -10.72 13.75
C GLU A 61 10.69 -10.32 13.59
N GLU A 62 11.10 -9.23 14.24
CA GLU A 62 12.49 -8.73 14.21
C GLU A 62 13.50 -9.74 14.76
N GLU A 63 13.05 -10.69 15.60
CA GLU A 63 13.89 -11.74 16.17
C GLU A 63 14.35 -12.78 15.14
N ASP A 64 13.65 -12.91 14.00
CA ASP A 64 14.07 -13.79 12.91
C ASP A 64 14.98 -13.01 11.94
N PRO A 65 16.26 -13.40 11.78
CA PRO A 65 17.21 -12.68 10.94
C PRO A 65 16.83 -12.64 9.46
N ARG A 66 16.05 -13.61 8.95
CA ARG A 66 15.54 -13.60 7.57
C ARG A 66 14.45 -12.56 7.41
N GLN A 67 13.59 -12.40 8.42
CA GLN A 67 12.53 -11.41 8.41
C GLN A 67 13.07 -9.99 8.65
N ALA A 68 14.14 -9.84 9.43
CA ALA A 68 14.86 -8.57 9.56
C ALA A 68 15.47 -8.10 8.22
N GLN A 69 16.12 -9.00 7.48
CA GLN A 69 16.62 -8.70 6.12
C GLN A 69 15.47 -8.34 5.16
N LEU A 70 14.34 -9.04 5.28
CA LEU A 70 13.15 -8.75 4.48
C LEU A 70 12.58 -7.37 4.81
N ALA A 71 12.52 -6.99 6.09
CA ALA A 71 12.06 -5.69 6.54
C ALA A 71 12.93 -4.56 5.97
N GLU A 72 14.26 -4.67 6.11
CA GLU A 72 15.22 -3.69 5.59
C GLU A 72 15.07 -3.52 4.07
N ALA A 73 14.97 -4.63 3.35
CA ALA A 73 14.87 -4.57 1.90
C ALA A 73 13.51 -4.03 1.42
N ILE A 74 12.42 -4.20 2.19
CA ILE A 74 11.13 -3.52 1.91
C ILE A 74 11.23 -2.02 2.20
N GLU A 75 11.94 -1.61 3.25
CA GLU A 75 12.18 -0.19 3.56
C GLU A 75 13.00 0.51 2.48
N ASP A 76 13.99 -0.19 1.90
CA ASP A 76 14.78 0.29 0.76
C ASP A 76 13.95 0.42 -0.53
N GLY A 77 12.70 -0.07 -0.53
CA GLY A 77 11.78 0.02 -1.67
C GLY A 77 12.02 -1.04 -2.73
N SER A 78 12.75 -2.10 -2.39
CA SER A 78 12.93 -3.25 -3.28
C SER A 78 11.59 -3.94 -3.55
N ASP A 79 11.47 -4.51 -4.77
CA ASP A 79 10.32 -5.33 -5.13
C ASP A 79 10.47 -6.71 -4.50
N ILE A 80 9.93 -6.89 -3.30
CA ILE A 80 10.10 -8.13 -2.55
C ILE A 80 8.78 -8.88 -2.51
N LYS A 81 8.83 -10.12 -3.01
CA LYS A 81 7.71 -11.05 -2.86
C LYS A 81 7.64 -11.51 -1.41
N LEU A 82 6.78 -10.86 -0.63
CA LEU A 82 6.47 -11.26 0.73
C LEU A 82 5.91 -12.70 0.74
N PRO A 83 6.54 -13.65 1.46
CA PRO A 83 6.03 -15.01 1.56
C PRO A 83 4.73 -15.02 2.38
N GLN A 84 3.60 -15.29 1.71
CA GLN A 84 2.27 -15.26 2.31
C GLN A 84 2.05 -16.30 3.43
N TYR A 85 2.94 -17.30 3.53
CA TYR A 85 2.82 -18.45 4.41
C TYR A 85 3.68 -18.36 5.69
N MET A 86 4.47 -17.30 5.87
CA MET A 86 5.48 -17.23 6.96
C MET A 86 5.11 -16.34 8.14
N ALA A 87 4.02 -15.58 8.10
CA ALA A 87 3.70 -14.63 9.15
C ALA A 87 2.20 -14.33 9.26
N PRO A 88 1.71 -13.95 10.46
CA PRO A 88 0.32 -13.60 10.66
C PRO A 88 -0.05 -12.41 9.77
N SER A 89 -1.02 -12.67 8.87
CA SER A 89 -1.57 -11.64 8.00
C SER A 89 -2.90 -11.12 8.54
N PHE A 90 -3.16 -9.83 8.34
CA PHE A 90 -4.40 -9.19 8.70
C PHE A 90 -4.76 -8.15 7.64
N LYS A 91 -6.06 -7.86 7.51
CA LYS A 91 -6.54 -6.84 6.59
C LYS A 91 -6.88 -5.59 7.36
N VAL A 92 -6.45 -4.45 6.84
CA VAL A 92 -6.82 -3.12 7.37
C VAL A 92 -7.62 -2.40 6.31
N GLU A 93 -8.77 -1.88 6.69
CA GLU A 93 -9.50 -0.97 5.82
C GLU A 93 -8.76 0.37 5.77
N ILE A 94 -8.37 0.77 4.57
CA ILE A 94 -7.69 2.04 4.34
C ILE A 94 -8.38 2.79 3.21
N ARG A 95 -8.28 4.11 3.26
CA ARG A 95 -8.72 4.98 2.17
C ARG A 95 -7.57 5.15 1.18
N MET A 96 -7.78 4.66 -0.04
CA MET A 96 -6.88 4.93 -1.16
C MET A 96 -7.37 6.15 -1.94
N PRO A 97 -6.48 7.10 -2.26
CA PRO A 97 -6.81 8.20 -3.15
C PRO A 97 -7.09 7.67 -4.55
N ASN A 98 -8.25 8.05 -5.10
CA ASN A 98 -8.60 7.78 -6.48
C ASN A 98 -8.11 8.90 -7.40
N ALA A 99 -8.27 10.14 -6.94
CA ALA A 99 -7.83 11.35 -7.64
C ALA A 99 -7.23 12.36 -6.66
N CYS A 100 -6.22 13.08 -7.15
CA CYS A 100 -5.57 14.17 -6.43
C CYS A 100 -5.50 15.38 -7.36
N TYR A 101 -5.63 16.59 -6.83
CA TYR A 101 -5.45 17.82 -7.60
C TYR A 101 -4.25 18.59 -7.05
N ARG A 102 -3.55 19.27 -7.95
CA ARG A 102 -2.49 20.22 -7.58
C ARG A 102 -3.17 21.51 -7.12
N HIS A 103 -2.89 21.92 -5.89
CA HIS A 103 -3.36 23.18 -5.33
C HIS A 103 -2.44 24.33 -5.77
#